data_AF-A0A0S9PYV5-F1
#
_entry.id   AF-A0A0S9PYV5-F1
#
_cell.length_a   1.000
_cell.length_b   1.000
_cell.length_c   1.000
_cell.angle_alpha   90.00
_cell.angle_beta   90.00
_cell.angle_gamma   90.00
#
_symmetry.space_group_name_H-M   'P 1'
#
loop_
_entity.id
_entity.type
_entity.pdbx_description
1 polymer ?
#
loop_
_entity_poly.entity_id
_entity_poly.type
_entity_poly.pdbx_seq_one_letter_code
_entity_poly.pdbx_strand_id
1 'polypeptide(L)'
;MRTPVRIFAAAAVGLAVGLALMAHDRQIGAEWAVSAEQIADAQAYGKPGVELPPGHMVTAPQRSEGAERLPLKWILLGLAAGGAVLAGTGRRRAPARKPDDRP
;
A
#
# COMPACT_ATOMS: atom_id res chain seq x y z
N MET A 1 12.56 -23.55 8.83
CA MET A 1 12.37 -23.53 7.36
C MET A 1 13.71 -23.44 6.64
N ARG A 2 13.82 -24.06 5.45
CA ARG A 2 14.99 -23.89 4.55
C ARG A 2 15.07 -22.44 4.05
N THR A 3 16.27 -21.90 3.90
CA THR A 3 16.52 -20.52 3.44
C THR A 3 15.77 -20.16 2.15
N PRO A 4 15.78 -20.96 1.06
CA PRO A 4 15.03 -20.62 -0.16
C PRO A 4 13.52 -20.51 0.08
N VAL A 5 12.94 -21.42 0.86
CA VAL A 5 11.50 -21.40 1.19
C VAL A 5 11.11 -20.12 1.93
N ARG A 6 11.98 -19.61 2.81
CA ARG A 6 11.74 -18.36 3.55
C ARG A 6 11.80 -17.13 2.64
N ILE A 7 12.72 -17.12 1.68
CA ILE A 7 12.83 -16.04 0.69
C ILE A 7 11.58 -16.02 -0.18
N PHE A 8 11.14 -17.18 -0.68
CA PHE A 8 9.90 -17.29 -1.46
C PHE A 8 8.67 -16.87 -0.65
N ALA A 9 8.57 -17.29 0.61
CA ALA A 9 7.46 -16.88 1.47
C ALA A 9 7.46 -15.36 1.73
N ALA A 10 8.61 -14.77 2.00
CA ALA A 10 8.73 -13.32 2.19
C ALA A 10 8.36 -12.53 0.91
N ALA A 11 8.82 -12.98 -0.26
CA ALA A 11 8.48 -12.38 -1.54
C ALA A 11 6.98 -12.50 -1.85
N ALA A 12 6.39 -13.68 -1.64
CA ALA A 12 4.97 -13.92 -1.86
C ALA A 12 4.10 -13.03 -0.95
N VAL A 13 4.46 -12.91 0.33
CA VAL A 13 3.74 -12.05 1.28
C VAL A 13 3.88 -10.58 0.89
N GLY A 14 5.08 -10.11 0.55
CA GLY A 14 5.30 -8.72 0.13
C GLY A 14 4.48 -8.35 -1.11
N LEU A 15 4.45 -9.24 -2.11
CA LEU A 15 3.62 -9.07 -3.31
C LEU A 15 2.13 -9.07 -2.98
N ALA A 16 1.67 -10.03 -2.18
CA ALA A 16 0.26 -10.13 -1.80
C ALA A 16 -0.23 -8.88 -1.07
N VAL A 17 0.55 -8.35 -0.12
CA VAL A 17 0.23 -7.12 0.62
C VAL A 17 0.23 -5.90 -0.30
N GLY A 18 1.25 -5.76 -1.15
CA GLY A 18 1.32 -4.66 -2.12
C GLY A 18 0.13 -4.63 -3.08
N LEU A 19 -0.24 -5.80 -3.63
CA LEU A 19 -1.38 -5.93 -4.54
C LEU A 19 -2.72 -5.72 -3.83
N ALA A 20 -2.89 -6.20 -2.59
CA ALA A 20 -4.11 -5.99 -1.82
C ALA A 20 -4.34 -4.51 -1.50
N LEU A 21 -3.28 -3.79 -1.10
CA LEU A 21 -3.34 -2.34 -0.87
C LEU A 21 -3.66 -1.58 -2.15
N MET A 22 -3.06 -1.97 -3.27
CA MET A 22 -3.35 -1.38 -4.57
C MET A 22 -4.82 -1.58 -4.97
N ALA A 23 -5.35 -2.79 -4.81
CA ALA A 23 -6.75 -3.09 -5.09
C ALA A 23 -7.69 -2.28 -4.18
N HIS A 24 -7.37 -2.19 -2.88
CA HIS A 24 -8.16 -1.43 -1.92
C HIS A 24 -8.16 0.07 -2.23
N ASP A 25 -6.98 0.66 -2.47
CA ASP A 25 -6.85 2.09 -2.79
C ASP A 25 -7.57 2.46 -4.10
N ARG A 26 -7.59 1.55 -5.08
CA ARG A 26 -8.38 1.74 -6.30
C ARG A 26 -9.88 1.67 -6.05
N GLN A 27 -10.34 0.74 -5.20
CA GLN A 27 -11.75 0.62 -4.86
C GLN A 27 -12.30 1.87 -4.14
N ILE A 28 -11.51 2.48 -3.25
CA ILE A 28 -11.92 3.69 -2.53
C ILE A 28 -11.70 4.97 -3.34
N GLY A 29 -11.21 4.86 -4.59
CA GLY A 29 -10.97 6.01 -5.44
C GLY A 29 -9.83 6.92 -4.96
N ALA A 30 -8.85 6.41 -4.20
CA ALA A 30 -7.76 7.23 -3.64
C ALA A 30 -6.91 7.93 -4.72
N GLU A 31 -6.94 7.45 -5.96
CA GLU A 31 -6.29 8.06 -7.12
C GLU A 31 -7.00 9.36 -7.59
N TRP A 32 -8.24 9.60 -7.18
CA TRP A 32 -9.12 10.66 -7.71
C TRP A 32 -9.56 11.62 -6.61
N ALA A 33 -9.42 12.92 -6.87
CA ALA A 33 -10.06 13.96 -6.05
C ALA A 33 -11.53 14.14 -6.46
N VAL A 34 -11.81 14.00 -7.75
CA VAL A 34 -13.15 13.91 -8.33
C VAL A 34 -13.12 12.83 -9.40
N SER A 35 -13.92 11.77 -9.22
CA SER A 35 -14.00 10.69 -10.20
C SER A 35 -14.92 11.03 -11.37
N ALA A 36 -14.74 10.35 -12.50
CA ALA A 36 -15.66 10.46 -13.64
C ALA A 36 -17.09 10.03 -13.26
N GLU A 37 -17.23 9.04 -12.38
CA GLU A 37 -18.52 8.58 -11.85
C GLU A 37 -19.20 9.66 -10.99
N GLN A 38 -18.47 10.38 -10.15
CA GLN A 38 -19.04 11.47 -9.36
C GLN A 38 -19.53 12.63 -10.26
N ILE A 39 -18.84 12.91 -11.37
CA ILE A 39 -19.28 13.90 -12.35
C ILE A 39 -20.52 13.39 -13.10
N ALA A 40 -20.53 12.12 -13.50
CA ALA A 40 -21.68 11.51 -14.17
C ALA A 40 -22.92 11.48 -13.26
N ASP A 41 -22.76 11.15 -11.98
CA ASP A 41 -23.83 11.24 -10.97
C ASP A 41 -24.29 12.70 -10.79
N ALA A 42 -23.36 13.65 -10.65
CA ALA A 42 -23.73 15.07 -10.53
C ALA A 42 -24.53 15.55 -11.75
N GLN A 43 -24.13 15.15 -12.96
CA GLN A 43 -24.86 15.44 -14.20
C GLN A 43 -26.22 14.75 -14.26
N ALA A 44 -26.32 13.50 -13.78
CA ALA A 44 -27.61 12.80 -13.65
C ALA A 44 -28.57 13.52 -12.70
N TYR A 45 -28.05 14.17 -11.65
CA TYR A 45 -28.83 15.04 -10.75
C TYR A 45 -29.01 16.48 -11.27
N GLY A 46 -28.66 16.76 -12.52
CA GLY A 46 -28.86 18.07 -13.17
C GLY A 46 -27.84 19.14 -12.79
N LYS A 47 -26.72 18.77 -12.15
CA LYS A 47 -25.61 19.68 -11.85
C LYS A 47 -24.58 19.65 -13.00
N PRO A 48 -23.89 20.77 -13.30
CA PRO A 48 -22.85 20.77 -14.35
C PRO A 48 -21.62 19.93 -13.99
N GLY A 49 -21.37 19.68 -12.71
CA GLY A 49 -20.22 18.95 -12.17
C GLY A 49 -20.23 18.86 -10.64
N VAL A 50 -19.08 18.50 -10.06
CA VAL A 50 -18.88 18.34 -8.61
C VAL A 50 -18.31 19.61 -8.01
N GLU A 51 -18.87 20.08 -6.90
CA GLU A 51 -18.42 21.28 -6.19
C GLU A 51 -17.35 20.91 -5.14
N LEU A 52 -16.15 21.49 -5.29
CA LEU A 52 -15.05 21.41 -4.31
C LEU A 52 -15.06 22.69 -3.42
N PRO A 53 -14.17 22.86 -2.41
CA PRO A 53 -14.14 24.03 -1.52
C PRO A 53 -14.37 25.38 -2.24
N PRO A 54 -14.96 26.36 -1.53
CA PRO A 54 -16.09 27.12 -2.04
C PRO A 54 -15.79 27.85 -3.35
N GLY A 55 -16.60 27.54 -4.37
CA GLY A 55 -16.60 28.22 -5.66
C GLY A 55 -15.87 27.51 -6.81
N HIS A 56 -15.34 26.30 -6.60
CA HIS A 56 -14.70 25.53 -7.68
C HIS A 56 -15.57 24.38 -8.17
N MET A 57 -16.09 24.50 -9.40
CA MET A 57 -16.89 23.46 -10.04
C MET A 57 -16.01 22.63 -10.97
N VAL A 58 -15.88 21.35 -10.65
CA VAL A 58 -15.07 20.40 -11.40
C VAL A 58 -15.97 19.65 -12.37
N THR A 59 -15.75 19.89 -13.67
CA THR A 59 -16.51 19.28 -14.78
C THR A 59 -15.75 18.16 -15.49
N ALA A 60 -14.46 17.98 -15.17
CA ALA A 60 -13.60 16.93 -15.70
C ALA A 60 -12.94 16.12 -14.57
N PRO A 61 -12.67 14.82 -14.76
CA PRO A 61 -12.08 13.98 -13.73
C PRO A 61 -10.73 14.55 -13.26
N GLN A 62 -10.59 14.74 -11.95
CA GLN A 62 -9.39 15.33 -11.37
C GLN A 62 -8.65 14.29 -10.53
N ARG A 63 -7.38 14.05 -10.87
CA ARG A 63 -6.52 13.20 -10.04
C ARG A 63 -6.22 13.88 -8.71
N SER A 64 -6.14 13.06 -7.66
CA SER A 64 -5.68 13.51 -6.35
C SER A 64 -4.19 13.87 -6.40
N GLU A 65 -3.78 14.97 -5.76
CA GLU A 65 -2.35 15.31 -5.58
C GLU A 65 -1.56 14.20 -4.87
N GLY A 66 -2.25 13.37 -4.08
CA GLY A 66 -1.67 12.21 -3.41
C GLY A 66 -1.52 10.98 -4.30
N ALA A 67 -2.10 10.97 -5.51
CA ALA A 67 -2.15 9.78 -6.36
C ALA A 67 -0.75 9.30 -6.77
N GLU A 68 0.20 10.22 -6.95
CA GLU A 68 1.59 9.87 -7.29
C GLU A 68 2.34 9.19 -6.14
N ARG A 69 1.88 9.37 -4.89
CA ARG A 69 2.50 8.76 -3.71
C ARG A 69 1.95 7.36 -3.42
N LEU A 70 0.82 6.97 -4.03
CA LEU A 70 0.20 5.66 -3.82
C LEU A 70 1.13 4.50 -4.22
N PRO A 71 1.79 4.51 -5.40
CA PRO A 71 2.74 3.44 -5.75
C PRO A 71 3.87 3.30 -4.73
N LEU A 72 4.40 4.41 -4.22
CA LEU A 72 5.43 4.40 -3.19
C LEU A 72 4.91 3.82 -1.88
N LYS A 73 3.68 4.17 -1.46
CA LYS A 73 3.02 3.62 -0.27
C LYS A 73 2.89 2.10 -0.38
N TRP A 74 2.43 1.58 -1.52
CA TRP A 74 2.26 0.15 -1.74
C TRP A 74 3.59 -0.61 -1.70
N ILE A 75 4.61 -0.05 -2.36
CA ILE A 75 5.95 -0.64 -2.37
C ILE A 75 6.50 -0.70 -0.94
N LEU A 76 6.45 0.40 -0.19
CA LEU A 76 7.01 0.47 1.16
C LEU A 76 6.30 -0.49 2.12
N LEU A 77 4.97 -0.57 2.08
CA LEU A 77 4.20 -1.49 2.93
C LEU A 77 4.44 -2.95 2.54
N GLY A 78 4.49 -3.26 1.23
CA GLY A 78 4.85 -4.60 0.75
C GLY A 78 6.25 -5.02 1.19
N LEU A 79 7.23 -4.12 1.09
CA LEU A 79 8.61 -4.35 1.53
C LEU A 79 8.71 -4.55 3.04
N ALA A 80 7.99 -3.73 3.82
CA ALA A 80 7.92 -3.87 5.27
C ALA A 80 7.32 -5.21 5.69
N ALA A 81 6.22 -5.64 5.07
CA ALA A 81 5.59 -6.92 5.33
C ALA A 81 6.50 -8.11 4.96
N GLY A 82 7.09 -8.08 3.76
CA GLY A 82 8.05 -9.11 3.33
C GLY A 82 9.29 -9.17 4.24
N GLY A 83 9.82 -8.01 4.63
CA GLY A 83 10.94 -7.89 5.56
C GLY A 83 10.61 -8.45 6.94
N ALA A 84 9.42 -8.17 7.47
CA ALA A 84 8.95 -8.72 8.76
C ALA A 84 8.88 -10.25 8.73
N VAL A 85 8.37 -10.85 7.64
CA VAL A 85 8.36 -12.31 7.46
C VAL A 85 9.78 -12.87 7.40
N LEU A 86 10.68 -12.20 6.68
CA LEU A 86 12.06 -12.64 6.56
C LEU A 86 12.80 -12.58 7.91
N ALA A 87 12.60 -11.50 8.68
CA ALA A 87 13.18 -11.29 9.99
C ALA A 87 12.61 -12.27 11.03
N GLY A 88 11.28 -12.42 11.08
CA GLY A 88 10.58 -13.28 12.04
C GLY A 88 10.83 -14.77 11.82
N THR A 89 11.01 -15.20 10.56
CA THR A 89 11.39 -16.58 10.24
C THR A 89 12.91 -16.84 10.37
N GLY A 90 13.68 -15.78 10.65
CA GLY A 90 15.12 -15.79 10.87
C GLY A 90 15.53 -16.59 12.09
N ARG A 91 16.52 -17.46 11.92
CA ARG A 91 17.22 -18.04 13.07
C ARG A 91 17.93 -16.89 13.77
N ARG A 92 17.43 -16.45 14.93
CA ARG A 92 18.13 -15.48 15.78
C ARG A 92 19.54 -16.05 16.01
N ARG A 93 20.60 -15.29 15.70
CA ARG A 93 21.95 -15.68 16.14
C ARG A 93 21.87 -15.76 17.66
N ALA A 94 22.07 -16.96 18.20
CA ALA A 94 22.16 -17.14 19.64
C ALA A 94 23.22 -16.16 20.16
N PRO A 95 22.95 -15.41 21.25
CA PRO A 95 23.98 -14.56 21.85
C PRO A 95 25.21 -15.45 22.09
N ALA A 96 26.38 -14.98 21.65
CA ALA A 96 27.63 -15.71 21.76
C ALA A 96 27.75 -16.22 23.20
N ARG A 97 27.74 -17.55 23.35
CA ARG A 97 27.86 -18.21 24.65
C ARG A 97 29.17 -17.73 25.25
N LYS A 98 29.08 -16.95 26.33
CA LYS A 98 30.23 -16.46 27.09
C LYS A 98 31.10 -17.68 27.43
N PRO A 99 32.44 -17.65 27.21
CA PRO A 99 33.28 -18.78 27.56
C PRO A 99 33.09 -19.08 29.05
N ASP A 100 32.80 -20.34 29.32
CA ASP A 100 32.52 -20.88 30.64
C ASP A 100 33.89 -21.02 31.33
N ASP A 101 34.28 -20.01 32.11
CA ASP A 101 35.48 -20.05 32.95
C ASP A 101 35.22 -21.09 34.05
N ARG A 102 35.59 -22.35 33.77
CA ARG A 102 35.65 -23.40 34.79
C ARG A 102 36.96 -23.29 35.57
N PRO A 103 36.92 -23.43 36.91
CA PRO A 103 38.10 -23.41 37.77
C PRO A 103 38.96 -24.68 37.61
#